data_AF-A0A6C0CSM4-F1
#
_entry.id   AF-A0A6C0CSM4-F1
#
_cell.length_a   1.000
_cell.length_b   1.000
_cell.length_c   1.000
_cell.angle_alpha   90.00
_cell.angle_beta   90.00
_cell.angle_gamma   90.00
#
_symmetry.space_group_name_H-M   'P 1'
#
loop_
_entity.id
_entity.type
_entity.pdbx_description
1 polymer ?
#
loop_
_entity_poly.entity_id
_entity_poly.type
_entity_poly.pdbx_seq_one_letter_code
_entity_poly.pdbx_strand_id
1 'polypeptide(L)'
;MLHGLLLEYTGTLLIIASVLYTHANPIMVGLAYMAALFIADGKSEGYFNPLAGLVQYMLGRLSSGAFVKLLVVQILAAFSMVLVYKMPKIQVE
;
A
#
# COMPACT_ATOMS: atom_id res chain seq x y z
N MET A 1 -16.90 -0.28 0.57
CA MET A 1 -16.11 -1.39 -0.02
C MET A 1 -15.11 -0.89 -1.06
N LEU A 2 -15.53 -0.34 -2.21
CA LEU A 2 -14.58 0.13 -3.26
C LEU A 2 -13.68 1.28 -2.78
N HIS A 3 -14.23 2.27 -2.07
CA HIS A 3 -13.48 3.39 -1.52
C HIS A 3 -12.31 2.91 -0.63
N GLY A 4 -12.57 2.03 0.35
CA GLY A 4 -11.52 1.48 1.22
C GLY A 4 -10.44 0.72 0.47
N LEU A 5 -10.79 0.02 -0.62
CA LEU A 5 -9.80 -0.64 -1.48
C LEU A 5 -8.95 0.38 -2.25
N LEU A 6 -9.52 1.49 -2.74
CA LEU A 6 -8.74 2.56 -3.37
C LEU A 6 -7.78 3.22 -2.37
N LEU A 7 -8.18 3.37 -1.12
CA LEU A 7 -7.32 3.88 -0.06
C LEU A 7 -6.17 2.91 0.25
N GLU A 8 -6.45 1.61 0.36
CA GLU A 8 -5.41 0.57 0.51
C GLU A 8 -4.42 0.59 -0.65
N TYR A 9 -4.92 0.66 -1.89
CA TYR A 9 -4.10 0.78 -3.09
C TYR A 9 -3.17 2.00 -3.00
N THR A 10 -3.74 3.16 -2.72
CA THR A 10 -3.01 4.45 -2.73
C THR A 10 -2.01 4.52 -1.58
N GLY A 11 -2.39 4.04 -0.39
CA GLY A 11 -1.50 3.98 0.76
C GLY A 11 -0.32 3.03 0.52
N THR A 12 -0.57 1.83 0.00
CA THR A 12 0.50 0.89 -0.37
C THR A 12 1.40 1.46 -1.47
N LEU A 13 0.83 2.16 -2.46
CA LEU A 13 1.60 2.83 -3.51
C LEU A 13 2.53 3.90 -2.92
N LEU A 14 2.02 4.76 -2.03
CA LEU A 14 2.79 5.79 -1.34
C LEU A 14 3.94 5.19 -0.51
N ILE A 15 3.65 4.13 0.25
CA ILE A 15 4.64 3.43 1.09
C ILE A 15 5.73 2.83 0.21
N ILE A 16 5.38 2.10 -0.85
CA ILE A 16 6.36 1.49 -1.76
C ILE A 16 7.17 2.57 -2.48
N ALA A 17 6.55 3.66 -2.93
CA ALA A 17 7.26 4.79 -3.51
C ALA A 17 8.27 5.37 -2.53
N SER A 18 7.90 5.56 -1.26
CA SER A 18 8.83 6.04 -0.24
C SER A 18 10.00 5.08 -0.05
N VAL A 19 9.76 3.76 -0.02
CA VAL A 19 10.82 2.75 0.10
C VAL A 19 11.78 2.80 -1.10
N LEU A 20 11.25 2.82 -2.33
CA LEU A 20 12.06 2.76 -3.55
C LEU A 20 12.87 4.04 -3.79
N TYR A 21 12.24 5.21 -3.66
CA TYR A 21 12.87 6.50 -4.00
C TYR A 21 13.72 7.10 -2.88
N THR A 22 13.61 6.58 -1.66
CA THR A 22 14.41 7.05 -0.52
C THR A 22 15.39 6.00 0.01
N HIS A 23 15.54 4.87 -0.71
CA HIS A 23 16.35 3.73 -0.28
C HIS A 23 15.98 3.22 1.12
N ALA A 24 14.68 3.07 1.36
CA ALA A 24 14.12 2.63 2.64
C ALA A 24 14.53 3.51 3.84
N ASN A 25 14.66 4.83 3.63
CA ASN A 25 14.91 5.75 4.74
C ASN A 25 13.77 5.63 5.78
N PRO A 26 14.08 5.31 7.05
CA PRO A 26 13.06 4.94 8.03
C PRO A 26 12.12 6.11 8.35
N ILE A 27 12.62 7.35 8.33
CA ILE A 27 11.80 8.55 8.59
C ILE A 27 10.79 8.72 7.46
N MET A 28 11.24 8.61 6.21
CA MET A 28 10.36 8.77 5.04
C MET A 28 9.30 7.68 4.96
N VAL A 29 9.67 6.43 5.22
CA VAL A 29 8.73 5.30 5.25
C VAL A 29 7.73 5.46 6.39
N GLY A 30 8.18 5.88 7.58
CA GLY A 30 7.31 6.17 8.71
C GLY A 30 6.31 7.29 8.42
N LEU A 31 6.75 8.39 7.81
CA LEU A 31 5.89 9.49 7.38
C LEU A 31 4.88 9.06 6.32
N ALA A 32 5.28 8.22 5.36
CA ALA A 32 4.40 7.68 4.35
C ALA A 32 3.30 6.79 4.96
N TYR A 33 3.65 5.91 5.90
CA TYR A 33 2.68 5.10 6.64
C TYR A 33 1.72 5.96 7.46
N MET A 34 2.25 6.94 8.19
CA MET A 34 1.45 7.86 8.98
C MET A 34 0.45 8.61 8.09
N ALA A 35 0.91 9.18 6.98
CA ALA A 35 0.06 9.86 6.01
C ALA A 35 -1.04 8.94 5.45
N ALA A 36 -0.69 7.70 5.07
CA ALA A 36 -1.66 6.73 4.56
C ALA A 36 -2.76 6.42 5.60
N LEU A 37 -2.38 6.24 6.87
CA LEU A 37 -3.33 6.01 7.96
C LEU A 37 -4.26 7.21 8.18
N PHE A 38 -3.72 8.43 8.21
CA PHE A 38 -4.53 9.65 8.38
C PHE A 38 -5.47 9.91 7.21
N ILE A 39 -5.02 9.68 5.97
CA ILE A 39 -5.86 9.83 4.78
C ILE A 39 -6.97 8.79 4.77
N ALA A 40 -6.66 7.55 5.19
CA ALA A 40 -7.65 6.50 5.24
C ALA A 40 -8.74 6.79 6.27
N ASP A 41 -8.43 7.40 7.42
CA ASP A 41 -9.42 7.93 8.37
C ASP A 41 -10.53 6.90 8.73
N GLY A 42 -10.12 5.64 8.94
CA GLY A 42 -11.03 4.52 9.23
C GLY A 42 -11.92 4.06 8.08
N LYS A 43 -11.76 4.61 6.87
CA LYS A 43 -12.51 4.24 5.65
C LYS A 43 -11.88 3.06 4.91
N SER A 44 -10.72 2.58 5.35
CA SER A 44 -10.11 1.31 4.97
C SER A 44 -9.70 0.49 6.20
N GLU A 45 -9.32 -0.77 5.99
CA GLU A 45 -8.79 -1.64 7.05
C GLU A 45 -7.45 -1.13 7.62
N GLY A 46 -6.72 -0.33 6.82
CA GLY A 46 -5.53 0.41 7.24
C GLY A 46 -4.27 -0.44 7.32
N TYR A 47 -4.23 -1.57 6.60
CA TYR A 47 -3.10 -2.50 6.70
C TYR A 47 -1.95 -2.07 5.79
N PHE A 48 -2.26 -1.68 4.56
CA PHE A 48 -1.32 -1.25 3.52
C PHE A 48 -0.16 -2.21 3.22
N ASN A 49 -0.23 -3.44 3.75
CA ASN A 49 0.81 -4.46 3.72
C ASN A 49 0.16 -5.85 3.78
N PRO A 50 0.48 -6.76 2.85
CA PRO A 50 -0.05 -8.13 2.84
C PRO A 50 0.19 -8.91 4.14
N LEU A 51 1.35 -8.73 4.77
CA LEU A 51 1.69 -9.42 6.01
C LEU A 51 0.84 -8.94 7.18
N ALA A 52 0.56 -7.63 7.24
CA ALA A 52 -0.33 -7.08 8.27
C ALA A 52 -1.75 -7.65 8.11
N GLY A 53 -2.26 -7.70 6.89
CA GLY A 53 -3.56 -8.32 6.59
C GLY A 53 -3.59 -9.82 6.89
N LEU A 54 -2.51 -10.55 6.61
CA LEU A 54 -2.38 -11.98 6.91
C LEU A 54 -2.44 -12.24 8.42
N VAL A 55 -1.75 -11.43 9.22
CA VAL A 55 -1.81 -11.54 10.69
C VAL A 55 -3.25 -11.34 11.18
N GLN A 56 -3.97 -10.33 10.68
CA GLN A 56 -5.37 -10.11 11.10
C GLN A 56 -6.30 -11.25 10.65
N TYR A 57 -6.05 -11.83 9.48
CA TYR A 57 -6.75 -13.03 9.02
C TYR A 57 -6.51 -14.22 9.96
N MET A 58 -5.25 -14.50 10.31
CA MET A 58 -4.89 -15.60 11.23
C MET A 58 -5.47 -15.41 12.63
N LEU A 59 -5.65 -14.16 13.07
CA LEU A 59 -6.31 -13.82 14.33
C LEU A 59 -7.84 -13.90 14.27
N GLY A 60 -8.43 -14.27 13.12
CA GLY A 60 -9.88 -14.33 12.93
C GLY A 60 -10.57 -12.96 12.88
N ARG A 61 -9.80 -11.87 12.74
CA ARG A 61 -10.30 -10.49 12.71
C ARG A 61 -10.66 -10.00 11.32
N LEU A 62 -10.26 -10.75 10.29
CA LEU A 62 -10.50 -10.44 8.89
C LEU A 62 -11.11 -11.66 8.20
N SER A 63 -12.21 -11.48 7.47
CA SER A 63 -12.80 -12.57 6.69
C SER A 63 -11.90 -12.96 5.50
N SER A 64 -11.94 -14.22 5.06
CA SER A 64 -11.16 -14.69 3.90
C SER A 64 -11.43 -13.84 2.65
N GLY A 65 -12.70 -13.48 2.42
CA GLY A 65 -13.08 -12.64 1.28
C GLY A 65 -12.54 -11.21 1.35
N ALA A 66 -12.44 -10.63 2.55
CA ALA A 66 -11.82 -9.32 2.75
C ALA A 66 -10.30 -9.40 2.58
N PHE A 67 -9.66 -10.42 3.17
CA PHE A 67 -8.22 -10.66 3.04
C PHE A 67 -7.78 -10.77 1.58
N VAL A 68 -8.46 -11.59 0.77
CA VAL A 68 -8.12 -11.76 -0.65
C VAL A 68 -8.25 -10.45 -1.42
N LYS A 69 -9.28 -9.64 -1.15
CA LYS A 69 -9.44 -8.33 -1.81
C LYS A 69 -8.29 -7.38 -1.47
N LEU A 70 -7.91 -7.30 -0.20
CA LEU A 70 -6.78 -6.48 0.25
C LEU A 70 -5.46 -6.95 -0.37
N LEU A 71 -5.21 -8.25 -0.34
CA LEU A 71 -4.02 -8.87 -0.91
C LEU A 71 -3.87 -8.53 -2.40
N VAL A 72 -4.94 -8.72 -3.18
CA VAL A 72 -4.95 -8.39 -4.62
C VAL A 72 -4.63 -6.92 -4.85
N VAL A 73 -5.29 -6.03 -4.11
CA VAL A 73 -5.11 -4.58 -4.28
C VAL A 73 -3.70 -4.11 -3.89
N GLN A 74 -3.14 -4.65 -2.82
CA GLN A 74 -1.78 -4.33 -2.37
C GLN A 74 -0.73 -4.86 -3.36
N ILE A 75 -0.94 -6.05 -3.95
CA ILE A 75 -0.10 -6.58 -5.02
C ILE A 75 -0.19 -5.71 -6.28
N LEU A 76 -1.39 -5.25 -6.67
CA LEU A 76 -1.56 -4.36 -7.82
C LEU A 76 -0.85 -3.02 -7.62
N ALA A 77 -0.86 -2.46 -6.41
CA ALA A 77 -0.12 -1.25 -6.07
C ALA A 77 1.40 -1.47 -6.21
N ALA A 78 1.91 -2.59 -5.67
CA ALA A 78 3.32 -2.96 -5.80
C ALA A 78 3.74 -3.13 -7.27
N PHE A 79 2.94 -3.84 -8.06
CA PHE A 79 3.20 -4.02 -9.48
C PHE A 79 3.22 -2.69 -10.23
N SER A 80 2.27 -1.81 -9.94
CA SER A 80 2.21 -0.46 -10.54
C SER A 80 3.46 0.35 -10.23
N MET A 81 3.97 0.29 -8.99
CA MET A 81 5.22 0.96 -8.64
C MET A 81 6.44 0.36 -9.32
N VAL A 82 6.49 -0.96 -9.54
CA VAL A 82 7.56 -1.58 -10.32
C VAL A 82 7.55 -1.07 -11.76
N LEU A 83 6.37 -0.91 -12.37
CA LEU A 83 6.24 -0.35 -13.72
C LEU A 83 6.73 1.11 -13.75
N VAL A 84 6.28 1.94 -12.81
CA VAL A 84 6.70 3.36 -12.72
C VAL A 84 8.21 3.47 -12.48
N TYR A 85 8.77 2.66 -11.59
CA TYR A 85 10.20 2.70 -11.26
C TYR A 85 11.09 2.24 -12.42
N LYS A 86 10.63 1.26 -13.22
CA LYS A 86 11.35 0.75 -14.38
C LYS A 86 11.12 1.57 -15.66
N MET A 87 10.14 2.49 -15.66
CA MET A 87 9.86 3.30 -16.84
C MET A 87 11.09 4.16 -17.18
N PRO A 88 11.57 4.13 -18.43
CA PRO A 88 12.68 4.98 -18.84
C PRO A 88 12.35 6.43 -18.52
N LYS A 89 13.31 7.17 -17.93
CA LYS A 89 13.16 8.61 -17.76
C LYS A 89 12.94 9.20 -19.15
N ILE A 90 11.77 9.79 -19.37
CA ILE A 90 11.53 10.61 -20.56
C ILE A 90 12.51 11.78 -20.43
N GLN A 91 13.62 11.72 -21.18
CA GLN A 91 14.49 12.86 -21.35
C GLN A 91 13.71 13.86 -22.19
N VAL A 92 13.15 14.87 -21.54
CA VAL A 92 12.66 16.06 -22.22
C VAL A 92 13.92 16.87 -22.50
N GLU A 93 14.42 16.77 -23.72
CA GLU A 93 15.47 17.66 -24.26
C GLU A 93 14.96 19.09 -24.42
#